data_AF-A0A485KWY2-F1
#
_entry.id   AF-A0A485KWY2-F1
#
_cell.length_a   1.000
_cell.length_b   1.000
_cell.length_c   1.000
_cell.angle_alpha   90.00
_cell.angle_beta   90.00
_cell.angle_gamma   90.00
#
_symmetry.space_group_name_H-M   'P 1'
#
loop_
_entity.id
_entity.type
_entity.pdbx_description
1 polymer ?
#
loop_
_entity_poly.entity_id
_entity_poly.type
_entity_poly.pdbx_seq_one_letter_code
_entity_poly.pdbx_strand_id
1 'polypeptide(L)'
;MYEQYASPHQYNGTRAVQWGEGGHVGALESPASHSFSFNPLPRESTGGNFNARESMLARDIPVNYEKEDPTNFRRIRYKGRIRTWPGLVLLALVVGGTGFALVHFTSQAHAATHDRIMDVLRQKAANQSISSGLSTNTTTDRPPYVDDDLVVNNPKTYPKAGCELPNYQSKNGKLWAVAKNGTEVPFQIKGVNWFGMETGLQAPFGLWDNGTAGTTVYAIAEFLQANRFNSVRLPLCVQSILGNLPLKASIVNKATNRALDLSSYVALLQSIVKSLAYRQISVVFSMHTLTVNNDDGPLWYGKTISFDQFLDAIDMLTKSLCSDAYWNVLGIDLKNEPYLATWGSGDATDFRVAAGTIGARMLQRCPKWMAFVEGVNAQHTTTIDGKAFSYYDWYGGGLQKAGTFPVAFATPHKLVYAPHYYTPAVFPAYYFYASGTVTSSSTIANYVELDDSSLRGRVQATMREMFGYLITDTGPAVLLGEFAGLYTLDAHPKKTTKRCTDYTIETMVAEGYGGGYMWSLNPESAYEFNPADKTGFFTEGLLQDNWRDANTVFLKAMSAMDKLPELKPMPCFPMTV
;
A
#
# COMPACT_ATOMS: atom_id res chain seq x y z
N MET A 1 19.01 13.68 -0.68
CA MET A 1 19.52 12.94 0.47
C MET A 1 18.70 11.67 0.60
N TYR A 2 19.12 10.59 -0.07
CA TYR A 2 18.62 9.24 0.18
C TYR A 2 19.83 8.33 -0.05
N GLU A 3 20.50 8.00 1.04
CA GLU A 3 21.72 7.21 1.07
C GLU A 3 21.55 6.16 2.18
N GLN A 4 22.03 4.95 1.89
CA GLN A 4 22.17 3.79 2.77
C GLN A 4 20.91 2.96 3.07
N TYR A 5 20.67 1.98 2.21
CA TYR A 5 20.37 0.63 2.69
C TYR A 5 21.47 -0.30 2.16
N ALA A 6 22.18 -0.90 3.12
CA ALA A 6 23.19 -1.97 3.00
C ALA A 6 24.52 -1.66 2.28
N SER A 7 25.47 -1.08 3.02
CA SER A 7 26.90 -1.30 2.77
C SER A 7 27.68 -1.48 4.07
N PRO A 8 28.52 -2.52 4.22
CA PRO A 8 29.45 -2.64 5.34
C PRO A 8 30.75 -1.89 5.00
N HIS A 9 30.81 -0.59 5.29
CA HIS A 9 32.09 0.12 5.27
C HIS A 9 32.78 0.00 6.63
N GLN A 10 33.81 -0.85 6.68
CA GLN A 10 34.83 -0.81 7.73
C GLN A 10 35.74 0.42 7.56
N TYR A 11 36.11 0.97 8.71
CA TYR A 11 36.94 2.15 8.97
C TYR A 11 38.27 2.23 8.21
N ASN A 12 38.62 3.45 7.80
CA ASN A 12 39.98 3.98 8.02
C ASN A 12 40.04 5.52 7.95
N GLY A 13 40.65 6.13 8.98
CA GLY A 13 41.47 7.35 8.83
C GLY A 13 40.77 8.71 8.77
N THR A 14 40.82 9.43 9.89
CA THR A 14 40.90 10.91 10.02
C THR A 14 41.18 11.71 8.73
N ARG A 15 40.29 12.63 8.40
CA ARG A 15 40.61 14.05 8.08
C ARG A 15 39.35 14.90 8.01
N ALA A 16 39.30 15.89 8.90
CA ALA A 16 38.37 17.01 8.81
C ALA A 16 38.68 17.84 7.56
N VAL A 17 37.64 18.25 6.83
CA VAL A 17 37.75 19.34 5.85
C VAL A 17 36.60 20.33 6.11
N GLN A 18 37.01 21.45 6.71
CA GLN A 18 36.31 22.73 6.72
C GLN A 18 35.99 23.17 5.29
N TRP A 19 34.78 23.68 5.07
CA TRP A 19 34.51 24.58 3.94
C TRP A 19 33.82 25.83 4.46
N GLY A 20 34.45 26.96 4.12
CA GLY A 20 34.17 28.29 4.61
C GLY A 20 33.16 29.06 3.76
N GLU A 21 32.85 30.22 4.31
CA GLU A 21 31.94 31.27 3.86
C GLU A 21 32.37 31.96 2.56
N GLY A 22 31.38 32.59 1.91
CA GLY A 22 31.54 33.61 0.87
C GLY A 22 30.71 33.29 -0.40
N GLY A 23 29.85 34.16 -0.92
CA GLY A 23 29.56 35.54 -0.61
C GLY A 23 28.36 36.07 -1.41
N HIS A 24 27.93 37.27 -1.02
CA HIS A 24 26.83 38.08 -1.56
C HIS A 24 26.93 38.40 -3.06
N VAL A 25 25.76 38.53 -3.72
CA VAL A 25 25.52 39.58 -4.72
C VAL A 25 24.06 40.07 -4.64
N GLY A 26 23.90 41.39 -4.66
CA GLY A 26 22.67 42.14 -4.43
C GLY A 26 21.66 42.22 -5.59
N ALA A 27 20.57 42.90 -5.25
CA ALA A 27 19.37 43.18 -6.03
C ALA A 27 19.59 44.03 -7.29
N LEU A 28 18.65 43.92 -8.24
CA LEU A 28 17.94 45.06 -8.87
C LEU A 28 16.78 44.56 -9.77
N GLU A 29 15.60 45.11 -9.48
CA GLU A 29 14.51 45.56 -10.36
C GLU A 29 13.65 44.63 -11.24
N SER A 30 12.36 44.98 -11.20
CA SER A 30 11.17 44.42 -11.87
C SER A 30 11.10 44.81 -13.35
N PRO A 31 10.31 44.05 -14.15
CA PRO A 31 9.16 44.72 -14.75
C PRO A 31 7.87 43.90 -14.81
N ALA A 32 6.78 44.65 -14.59
CA ALA A 32 5.48 44.65 -15.27
C ALA A 32 4.77 43.34 -15.67
N SER A 33 3.57 43.25 -15.10
CA SER A 33 2.39 42.45 -15.41
C SER A 33 1.95 42.40 -16.88
N HIS A 34 1.60 41.20 -17.34
CA HIS A 34 0.63 41.00 -18.43
C HIS A 34 -0.45 39.99 -18.02
N SER A 35 -1.64 40.51 -17.75
CA SER A 35 -2.88 39.77 -17.54
C SER A 35 -3.67 39.69 -18.86
N PHE A 36 -3.96 38.48 -19.33
CA PHE A 36 -4.91 38.25 -20.41
C PHE A 36 -6.33 38.20 -19.84
N SER A 37 -7.15 39.18 -20.22
CA SER A 37 -8.58 39.29 -19.90
C SER A 37 -9.41 38.80 -21.09
N PHE A 38 -10.40 37.94 -20.82
CA PHE A 38 -11.43 37.55 -21.78
C PHE A 38 -12.60 38.55 -21.73
N ASN A 39 -12.96 39.11 -22.88
CA ASN A 39 -14.09 40.03 -23.10
C ASN A 39 -15.46 39.32 -22.96
N PRO A 40 -16.43 39.95 -22.29
CA PRO A 40 -17.86 39.81 -22.58
C PRO A 40 -18.33 40.91 -23.55
N LEU A 41 -19.22 40.53 -24.46
CA LEU A 41 -19.86 41.39 -25.46
C LEU A 41 -20.69 42.54 -24.84
N PRO A 42 -20.69 43.75 -25.43
CA PRO A 42 -21.46 44.89 -24.94
C PRO A 42 -22.91 44.89 -25.44
N ARG A 43 -23.80 45.35 -24.57
CA ARG A 43 -25.20 45.66 -24.83
C ARG A 43 -25.29 47.16 -25.09
N GLU A 44 -25.44 47.56 -26.35
CA GLU A 44 -25.66 48.95 -26.73
C GLU A 44 -27.14 49.21 -27.00
N SER A 45 -27.65 50.27 -26.36
CA SER A 45 -28.89 50.95 -26.71
C SER A 45 -28.64 51.88 -27.89
N THR A 46 -29.45 51.77 -28.93
CA THR A 46 -29.59 52.83 -29.92
C THR A 46 -31.05 53.25 -30.00
N GLY A 47 -31.29 54.54 -29.72
CA GLY A 47 -32.53 55.21 -30.06
C GLY A 47 -32.59 55.48 -31.56
N GLY A 48 -33.79 55.40 -32.13
CA GLY A 48 -34.07 55.77 -33.50
C GLY A 48 -35.58 55.99 -33.69
N ASN A 49 -35.98 57.26 -33.71
CA ASN A 49 -37.31 57.73 -34.13
C ASN A 49 -37.60 57.31 -35.57
N PHE A 50 -38.80 56.79 -35.84
CA PHE A 50 -39.44 56.91 -37.15
C PHE A 50 -40.94 57.22 -37.01
N ASN A 51 -41.37 58.11 -37.89
CA ASN A 51 -42.62 58.86 -37.89
C ASN A 51 -43.90 58.04 -38.06
N ALA A 52 -44.99 58.64 -37.58
CA ALA A 52 -46.38 58.25 -37.76
C ALA A 52 -46.86 58.23 -39.22
N ARG A 53 -47.80 57.32 -39.53
CA ARG A 53 -49.04 57.62 -40.27
C ARG A 53 -50.09 56.50 -40.22
N GLU A 54 -51.20 56.86 -39.57
CA GLU A 54 -52.63 56.66 -39.90
C GLU A 54 -53.21 55.43 -40.65
N SER A 55 -54.30 54.95 -40.02
CA SER A 55 -55.60 54.54 -40.56
C SER A 55 -55.81 53.07 -40.96
N MET A 56 -56.77 52.40 -40.33
CA MET A 56 -58.17 52.38 -40.79
C MET A 56 -59.09 51.58 -39.85
N LEU A 57 -60.13 52.29 -39.39
CA LEU A 57 -61.54 51.87 -39.27
C LEU A 57 -61.92 50.79 -38.23
N ALA A 58 -62.48 51.28 -37.12
CA ALA A 58 -63.47 50.57 -36.33
C ALA A 58 -64.71 50.29 -37.19
N ARG A 59 -65.20 49.04 -37.19
CA ARG A 59 -66.50 48.68 -37.77
C ARG A 59 -67.53 48.62 -36.66
N ASP A 60 -68.39 49.63 -36.63
CA ASP A 60 -69.69 49.60 -35.96
C ASP A 60 -70.62 48.64 -36.70
N ILE A 61 -71.14 47.63 -36.01
CA ILE A 61 -72.23 46.79 -36.50
C ILE A 61 -73.50 47.23 -35.76
N PRO A 62 -74.52 47.78 -36.45
CA PRO A 62 -75.77 48.21 -35.84
C PRO A 62 -76.62 47.01 -35.42
N VAL A 63 -77.11 47.04 -34.18
CA VAL A 63 -78.10 46.10 -33.66
C VAL A 63 -79.48 46.54 -34.14
N ASN A 64 -80.07 45.78 -35.07
CA ASN A 64 -81.48 45.92 -35.43
C ASN A 64 -82.34 45.23 -34.36
N TYR A 65 -83.24 45.97 -33.74
CA TYR A 65 -84.31 45.40 -32.92
C TYR A 65 -85.54 45.18 -33.80
N GLU A 66 -85.75 43.95 -34.22
CA GLU A 66 -87.04 43.51 -34.78
C GLU A 66 -87.93 43.06 -33.61
N LYS A 67 -89.09 43.71 -33.46
CA LYS A 67 -90.14 43.30 -32.53
C LYS A 67 -90.87 42.11 -33.14
N GLU A 68 -90.73 40.93 -32.54
CA GLU A 68 -91.63 39.80 -32.79
C GLU A 68 -92.46 39.44 -31.54
N ASP A 69 -93.71 39.13 -31.84
CA ASP A 69 -94.91 38.93 -31.02
C ASP A 69 -94.85 37.66 -30.12
N PRO A 70 -95.17 37.72 -28.82
CA PRO A 70 -94.94 36.62 -27.89
C PRO A 70 -96.12 35.63 -27.84
N THR A 71 -96.44 34.93 -28.93
CA THR A 71 -97.38 33.79 -28.86
C THR A 71 -97.03 32.67 -29.83
N ASN A 72 -96.04 31.82 -29.47
CA ASN A 72 -96.02 30.40 -29.90
C ASN A 72 -94.95 29.58 -29.17
N PHE A 73 -95.30 29.01 -28.01
CA PHE A 73 -94.47 27.98 -27.38
C PHE A 73 -94.70 26.63 -28.06
N ARG A 74 -93.84 26.26 -29.03
CA ARG A 74 -93.66 24.86 -29.42
C ARG A 74 -92.38 24.33 -28.76
N ARG A 75 -92.51 23.66 -27.60
CA ARG A 75 -91.40 22.94 -26.96
C ARG A 75 -90.94 21.80 -27.87
N ILE A 76 -89.94 22.04 -28.71
CA ILE A 76 -89.19 20.98 -29.37
C ILE A 76 -88.33 20.31 -28.29
N ARG A 77 -88.71 19.11 -27.89
CA ARG A 77 -87.95 18.29 -26.94
C ARG A 77 -86.71 17.75 -27.67
N TYR A 78 -85.61 18.51 -27.64
CA TYR A 78 -84.32 18.04 -28.15
C TYR A 78 -83.79 16.94 -27.23
N LYS A 79 -84.05 15.67 -27.55
CA LYS A 79 -83.30 14.54 -27.00
C LYS A 79 -81.95 14.48 -27.71
N GLY A 80 -81.07 15.40 -27.35
CA GLY A 80 -79.65 15.30 -27.69
C GLY A 80 -79.10 14.04 -27.04
N ARG A 81 -78.92 12.99 -27.83
CA ARG A 81 -78.12 11.84 -27.42
C ARG A 81 -76.72 12.38 -27.17
N ILE A 82 -76.34 12.56 -25.90
CA ILE A 82 -74.99 12.99 -25.49
C ILE A 82 -74.03 11.91 -25.99
N ARG A 83 -73.50 12.11 -27.20
CA ARG A 83 -72.49 11.29 -27.85
C ARG A 83 -71.11 11.89 -27.55
N THR A 84 -70.87 12.35 -26.32
CA THR A 84 -69.57 12.87 -25.87
C THR A 84 -68.64 11.80 -25.33
N TRP A 85 -69.16 10.59 -25.08
CA TRP A 85 -68.38 9.45 -24.59
C TRP A 85 -67.15 9.10 -25.46
N PRO A 86 -67.21 9.06 -26.80
CA PRO A 86 -66.02 8.78 -27.61
C PRO A 86 -64.94 9.86 -27.48
N GLY A 87 -65.33 11.13 -27.39
CA GLY A 87 -64.40 12.26 -27.26
C GLY A 87 -63.77 12.35 -25.87
N LEU A 88 -64.54 12.10 -24.80
CA LEU A 88 -64.03 12.07 -23.43
C LEU A 88 -63.14 10.85 -23.17
N VAL A 89 -63.48 9.68 -23.74
CA VAL A 89 -62.62 8.50 -23.69
C VAL A 89 -61.33 8.74 -24.49
N LEU A 90 -61.41 9.34 -25.67
CA LEU A 90 -60.22 9.72 -26.44
C LEU A 90 -59.35 10.72 -25.67
N LEU A 91 -59.93 11.74 -25.04
CA LEU A 91 -59.21 12.70 -24.22
C LEU A 91 -58.53 12.02 -23.02
N ALA A 92 -59.24 11.13 -22.32
CA ALA A 92 -58.69 10.37 -21.20
C ALA A 92 -57.53 9.44 -21.66
N LEU A 93 -57.65 8.80 -22.82
CA LEU A 93 -56.60 7.97 -23.40
C LEU A 93 -55.40 8.80 -23.85
N VAL A 94 -55.60 9.99 -24.43
CA VAL A 94 -54.52 10.90 -24.81
C VAL A 94 -53.80 11.41 -23.57
N VAL A 95 -54.52 11.94 -22.57
CA VAL A 95 -53.90 12.46 -21.34
C VAL A 95 -53.20 11.34 -20.55
N GLY A 96 -53.84 10.18 -20.41
CA GLY A 96 -53.24 9.01 -19.77
C GLY A 96 -52.02 8.48 -20.54
N GLY A 97 -52.11 8.41 -21.86
CA GLY A 97 -51.01 8.01 -22.75
C GLY A 97 -49.84 8.99 -22.73
N THR A 98 -50.10 10.30 -22.71
CA THR A 98 -49.07 11.33 -22.57
C THR A 98 -48.43 11.29 -21.19
N GLY A 99 -49.22 11.11 -20.12
CA GLY A 99 -48.69 10.96 -18.76
C GLY A 99 -47.80 9.72 -18.63
N PHE A 100 -48.24 8.58 -19.15
CA PHE A 100 -47.44 7.36 -19.20
C PHE A 100 -46.17 7.56 -20.04
N ALA A 101 -46.28 8.11 -21.24
CA ALA A 101 -45.14 8.37 -22.12
C ALA A 101 -44.12 9.30 -21.46
N LEU A 102 -44.57 10.38 -20.82
CA LEU A 102 -43.69 11.30 -20.12
C LEU A 102 -42.93 10.59 -19.00
N VAL A 103 -43.62 9.84 -18.12
CA VAL A 103 -42.96 9.08 -17.04
C VAL A 103 -42.01 8.03 -17.60
N HIS A 104 -42.43 7.30 -18.64
CA HIS A 104 -41.61 6.25 -19.24
C HIS A 104 -40.35 6.80 -19.91
N PHE A 105 -40.49 7.80 -20.79
CA PHE A 105 -39.35 8.40 -21.49
C PHE A 105 -38.44 9.22 -20.56
N THR A 106 -38.99 9.89 -19.53
CA THR A 106 -38.15 10.58 -18.53
C THR A 106 -37.39 9.58 -17.66
N SER A 107 -38.02 8.50 -17.22
CA SER A 107 -37.34 7.41 -16.50
C SER A 107 -36.25 6.76 -17.36
N GLN A 108 -36.53 6.52 -18.65
CA GLN A 108 -35.56 5.96 -19.59
C GLN A 108 -34.38 6.92 -19.83
N ALA A 109 -34.66 8.20 -20.05
CA ALA A 109 -33.61 9.23 -20.23
C ALA A 109 -32.79 9.43 -18.96
N HIS A 110 -33.40 9.35 -17.78
CA HIS A 110 -32.71 9.39 -16.50
C HIS A 110 -31.79 8.18 -16.33
N ALA A 111 -32.29 6.96 -16.59
CA ALA A 111 -31.48 5.74 -16.55
C ALA A 111 -30.29 5.82 -17.53
N ALA A 112 -30.52 6.20 -18.78
CA ALA A 112 -29.46 6.33 -19.78
C ALA A 112 -28.45 7.45 -19.44
N THR A 113 -28.87 8.51 -18.73
CA THR A 113 -27.95 9.55 -18.25
C THR A 113 -27.12 9.06 -17.07
N HIS A 114 -27.75 8.34 -16.13
CA HIS A 114 -27.07 7.70 -15.02
C HIS A 114 -26.00 6.71 -15.52
N ASP A 115 -26.33 5.86 -16.50
CA ASP A 115 -25.39 4.90 -17.08
C ASP A 115 -24.17 5.60 -17.70
N ARG A 116 -24.39 6.68 -18.48
CA ARG A 116 -23.30 7.47 -19.06
C ARG A 116 -22.40 8.11 -18.00
N ILE A 117 -22.98 8.65 -16.93
CA ILE A 117 -22.22 9.22 -15.81
C ILE A 117 -21.38 8.13 -15.15
N MET A 118 -21.98 6.97 -14.87
CA MET A 118 -21.30 5.84 -14.25
C MET A 118 -20.18 5.28 -15.12
N ASP A 119 -20.36 5.23 -16.45
CA ASP A 119 -19.32 4.77 -17.37
C ASP A 119 -18.10 5.70 -17.36
N VAL A 120 -18.33 7.03 -17.36
CA VAL A 120 -17.23 8.01 -17.24
C VAL A 120 -16.51 7.88 -15.89
N LEU A 121 -17.25 7.70 -14.79
CA LEU A 121 -16.67 7.55 -13.45
C LEU A 121 -15.89 6.24 -13.31
N ARG A 122 -16.38 5.14 -13.88
CA ARG A 122 -15.66 3.86 -13.96
C ARG A 122 -14.39 3.98 -14.80
N GLN A 123 -14.45 4.67 -15.95
CA GLN A 123 -13.28 4.89 -16.78
C GLN A 123 -12.22 5.74 -16.06
N LYS A 124 -12.64 6.77 -15.33
CA LYS A 124 -11.74 7.57 -14.50
C LYS A 124 -11.08 6.72 -13.41
N ALA A 125 -11.85 5.89 -12.71
CA ALA A 125 -11.31 4.97 -11.71
C ALA A 125 -10.36 3.92 -12.31
N ALA A 126 -10.67 3.40 -13.50
CA ALA A 126 -9.79 2.49 -14.23
C ALA A 126 -8.45 3.14 -14.58
N ASN A 127 -8.45 4.41 -15.01
CA ASN A 127 -7.22 5.16 -15.28
C ASN A 127 -6.38 5.44 -14.01
N GLN A 128 -6.97 5.34 -12.82
CA GLN A 128 -6.31 5.48 -11.52
C GLN A 128 -5.97 4.12 -10.87
N SER A 129 -6.36 3.01 -11.50
CA SER A 129 -6.01 1.68 -11.03
C SER A 129 -4.53 1.36 -11.31
N ILE A 130 -3.98 0.42 -10.55
CA ILE A 130 -2.67 -0.15 -10.84
C ILE A 130 -2.88 -1.29 -11.83
N SER A 131 -2.11 -1.34 -12.91
CA SER A 131 -2.16 -2.46 -13.85
C SER A 131 -1.82 -3.76 -13.11
N SER A 132 -2.76 -4.71 -13.08
CA SER A 132 -2.63 -5.93 -12.29
C SER A 132 -1.53 -6.86 -12.81
N GLY A 133 -1.05 -6.65 -14.04
CA GLY A 133 -0.08 -7.52 -14.71
C GLY A 133 -0.62 -8.88 -15.14
N LEU A 134 -1.91 -9.15 -14.93
CA LEU A 134 -2.58 -10.41 -15.29
C LEU A 134 -3.18 -10.30 -16.71
N SER A 135 -2.97 -11.31 -17.55
CA SER A 135 -3.39 -11.33 -18.97
C SER A 135 -4.89 -11.53 -19.18
N THR A 136 -5.62 -11.83 -18.12
CA THR A 136 -7.08 -11.92 -18.10
C THR A 136 -7.61 -10.78 -17.27
N ASN A 137 -8.76 -10.22 -17.66
CA ASN A 137 -9.64 -9.46 -16.77
C ASN A 137 -10.09 -10.39 -15.64
N THR A 138 -9.17 -10.77 -14.76
CA THR A 138 -9.44 -11.13 -13.39
C THR A 138 -9.80 -9.80 -12.73
N THR A 139 -10.98 -9.31 -13.09
CA THR A 139 -11.76 -8.49 -12.17
C THR A 139 -11.61 -9.18 -10.83
N THR A 140 -11.15 -8.46 -9.81
CA THR A 140 -11.45 -8.86 -8.45
C THR A 140 -12.90 -9.33 -8.45
N ASP A 141 -13.23 -10.50 -7.89
CA ASP A 141 -14.63 -11.00 -7.88
C ASP A 141 -15.63 -10.00 -7.25
N ARG A 142 -15.12 -8.87 -6.72
CA ARG A 142 -15.86 -7.72 -6.28
C ARG A 142 -16.08 -6.70 -7.42
N PRO A 143 -17.34 -6.28 -7.67
CA PRO A 143 -17.60 -5.15 -8.54
C PRO A 143 -16.91 -3.88 -8.00
N PRO A 144 -16.65 -2.87 -8.85
CA PRO A 144 -16.11 -1.59 -8.41
C PRO A 144 -16.94 -1.02 -7.24
N TYR A 145 -16.28 -0.55 -6.19
CA TYR A 145 -16.97 0.10 -5.09
C TYR A 145 -17.48 1.46 -5.58
N VAL A 146 -18.75 1.76 -5.33
CA VAL A 146 -19.38 3.04 -5.64
C VAL A 146 -19.86 3.65 -4.34
N ASP A 147 -19.36 4.84 -3.99
CA ASP A 147 -19.78 5.57 -2.80
C ASP A 147 -21.13 6.27 -3.01
N ASP A 148 -21.70 6.85 -1.95
CA ASP A 148 -23.00 7.55 -1.96
C ASP A 148 -23.05 8.75 -2.94
N ASP A 149 -21.90 9.34 -3.24
CA ASP A 149 -21.71 10.43 -4.19
C ASP A 149 -21.27 9.96 -5.59
N LEU A 150 -21.48 8.67 -5.88
CA LEU A 150 -21.16 7.99 -7.14
C LEU A 150 -19.66 7.87 -7.44
N VAL A 151 -18.78 8.33 -6.56
CA VAL A 151 -17.33 8.19 -6.76
C VAL A 151 -16.93 6.72 -6.66
N VAL A 152 -16.26 6.23 -7.70
CA VAL A 152 -15.84 4.84 -7.83
C VAL A 152 -14.46 4.63 -7.22
N ASN A 153 -14.26 3.54 -6.47
CA ASN A 153 -12.97 3.07 -5.94
C ASN A 153 -12.20 4.10 -5.07
N ASN A 154 -12.88 5.07 -4.46
CA ASN A 154 -12.30 6.05 -3.55
C ASN A 154 -13.30 6.36 -2.41
N PRO A 155 -13.47 5.41 -1.46
CA PRO A 155 -14.43 5.56 -0.38
C PRO A 155 -14.10 6.75 0.53
N LYS A 156 -15.12 7.42 1.09
CA LYS A 156 -14.98 8.38 2.20
C LYS A 156 -14.72 7.68 3.52
N THR A 157 -15.25 6.49 3.70
CA THR A 157 -15.02 5.63 4.87
C THR A 157 -15.02 4.17 4.44
N TYR A 158 -14.19 3.34 5.07
CA TYR A 158 -14.25 1.90 4.87
C TYR A 158 -15.28 1.30 5.82
N PRO A 159 -16.16 0.40 5.35
CA PRO A 159 -17.14 -0.25 6.21
C PRO A 159 -16.44 -1.05 7.30
N LYS A 160 -17.03 -1.10 8.50
CA LYS A 160 -16.53 -1.96 9.58
C LYS A 160 -16.56 -3.41 9.11
N ALA A 161 -15.43 -4.09 9.20
CA ALA A 161 -15.31 -5.47 8.72
C ALA A 161 -16.15 -6.47 9.54
N GLY A 162 -16.58 -6.09 10.75
CA GLY A 162 -17.32 -7.00 11.65
C GLY A 162 -16.47 -8.18 12.12
N CYS A 163 -15.15 -8.08 12.03
CA CYS A 163 -14.22 -9.12 12.44
C CYS A 163 -13.72 -8.84 13.86
N GLU A 164 -13.64 -9.85 14.71
CA GLU A 164 -12.86 -9.75 15.94
C GLU A 164 -11.35 -9.78 15.67
N LEU A 165 -10.55 -9.16 16.54
CA LEU A 165 -9.10 -9.32 16.56
C LEU A 165 -8.77 -10.76 16.99
N PRO A 166 -8.19 -11.60 16.10
CA PRO A 166 -7.78 -12.94 16.45
C PRO A 166 -6.64 -12.91 17.47
N ASN A 167 -6.51 -13.97 18.26
CA ASN A 167 -5.27 -14.24 18.97
C ASN A 167 -4.27 -14.86 17.99
N TYR A 168 -3.41 -14.03 17.40
CA TYR A 168 -2.39 -14.49 16.48
C TYR A 168 -1.30 -15.26 17.23
N GLN A 169 -0.93 -16.42 16.72
CA GLN A 169 0.02 -17.33 17.34
C GLN A 169 1.03 -17.87 16.33
N SER A 170 2.23 -18.13 16.81
CA SER A 170 3.34 -18.75 16.12
C SER A 170 3.73 -20.01 16.91
N LYS A 171 3.36 -21.17 16.38
CA LYS A 171 3.54 -22.48 17.01
C LYS A 171 3.58 -23.57 15.97
N ASN A 172 4.28 -24.66 16.29
CA ASN A 172 4.42 -25.82 15.42
C ASN A 172 4.96 -25.45 14.03
N GLY A 173 5.95 -24.54 13.99
CA GLY A 173 6.55 -24.01 12.76
C GLY A 173 5.63 -23.15 11.89
N LYS A 174 4.42 -22.83 12.35
CA LYS A 174 3.37 -22.16 11.54
C LYS A 174 2.77 -20.95 12.23
N LEU A 175 2.16 -20.08 11.42
CA LEU A 175 1.34 -18.96 11.88
C LEU A 175 -0.13 -19.36 11.94
N TRP A 176 -0.83 -18.91 12.98
CA TRP A 176 -2.21 -19.26 13.28
C TRP A 176 -3.01 -18.03 13.67
N ALA A 177 -4.22 -17.92 13.13
CA ALA A 177 -5.24 -17.00 13.62
C ALA A 177 -6.22 -17.80 14.48
N VAL A 178 -6.32 -17.47 15.77
CA VAL A 178 -7.19 -18.17 16.71
C VAL A 178 -8.35 -17.26 17.13
N ALA A 179 -9.57 -17.66 16.78
CA ALA A 179 -10.80 -16.98 17.15
C ALA A 179 -11.11 -17.13 18.65
N LYS A 180 -11.96 -16.25 19.20
CA LYS A 180 -12.44 -16.32 20.60
C LYS A 180 -13.16 -17.63 20.91
N ASN A 181 -13.84 -18.24 19.93
CA ASN A 181 -14.53 -19.52 20.08
C ASN A 181 -13.59 -20.74 20.00
N GLY A 182 -12.28 -20.54 19.81
CA GLY A 182 -11.29 -21.60 19.72
C GLY A 182 -11.02 -22.12 18.29
N THR A 183 -11.71 -21.63 17.26
CA THR A 183 -11.38 -21.98 15.88
C THR A 183 -9.97 -21.50 15.53
N GLU A 184 -9.11 -22.43 15.11
CA GLU A 184 -7.74 -22.13 14.67
C GLU A 184 -7.65 -22.25 13.14
N VAL A 185 -7.10 -21.24 12.48
CA VAL A 185 -6.85 -21.24 11.03
C VAL A 185 -5.36 -21.00 10.78
N PRO A 186 -4.61 -21.96 10.21
CA PRO A 186 -3.23 -21.73 9.82
C PRO A 186 -3.17 -20.82 8.59
N PHE A 187 -2.14 -20.00 8.49
CA PHE A 187 -1.88 -19.15 7.34
C PHE A 187 -0.38 -18.99 7.07
N GLN A 188 -0.04 -18.61 5.83
CA GLN A 188 1.30 -18.19 5.43
C GLN A 188 1.24 -16.83 4.75
N ILE A 189 2.38 -16.14 4.73
CA ILE A 189 2.48 -14.76 4.28
C ILE A 189 3.12 -14.68 2.88
N LYS A 190 2.33 -14.17 1.93
CA LYS A 190 2.86 -13.57 0.70
C LYS A 190 2.75 -12.06 0.88
N GLY A 191 3.82 -11.44 1.36
CA GLY A 191 3.83 -10.05 1.78
C GLY A 191 4.66 -9.13 0.88
N VAL A 192 4.42 -7.83 1.00
CA VAL A 192 5.29 -6.76 0.48
C VAL A 192 5.74 -5.85 1.62
N ASN A 193 6.93 -5.28 1.51
CA ASN A 193 7.30 -4.09 2.25
C ASN A 193 6.77 -2.85 1.51
N TRP A 194 6.09 -1.95 2.21
CA TRP A 194 5.63 -0.67 1.66
C TRP A 194 6.20 0.47 2.52
N PHE A 195 7.36 0.97 2.11
CA PHE A 195 8.14 1.92 2.90
C PHE A 195 7.74 3.38 2.62
N GLY A 196 8.20 4.27 3.50
CA GLY A 196 8.07 5.72 3.42
C GLY A 196 7.75 6.38 4.76
N MET A 197 7.01 5.68 5.64
CA MET A 197 6.59 6.23 6.94
C MET A 197 7.74 6.36 7.96
N GLU A 198 8.84 5.65 7.74
CA GLU A 198 10.08 5.71 8.49
C GLU A 198 10.98 6.89 8.08
N THR A 199 10.66 7.54 6.96
CA THR A 199 11.43 8.66 6.40
C THR A 199 10.89 10.02 6.83
N GLY A 200 11.56 11.09 6.41
CA GLY A 200 11.10 12.47 6.56
C GLY A 200 9.76 12.80 5.87
N LEU A 201 9.25 11.96 4.97
CA LEU A 201 7.92 12.14 4.38
C LEU A 201 6.80 11.69 5.32
N GLN A 202 7.09 10.77 6.25
CA GLN A 202 6.17 10.31 7.31
C GLN A 202 4.85 9.69 6.81
N ALA A 203 4.74 9.34 5.52
CA ALA A 203 3.67 8.53 4.95
C ALA A 203 4.26 7.49 3.99
N PRO A 204 3.57 6.38 3.68
CA PRO A 204 4.02 5.47 2.64
C PRO A 204 4.13 6.19 1.30
N PHE A 205 5.14 5.83 0.50
CA PHE A 205 5.30 6.45 -0.81
C PHE A 205 4.19 6.02 -1.78
N GLY A 206 4.01 6.78 -2.84
CA GLY A 206 3.02 6.55 -3.89
C GLY A 206 1.70 7.31 -3.71
N LEU A 207 1.36 7.80 -2.51
CA LEU A 207 0.01 8.31 -2.21
C LEU A 207 -0.29 9.75 -2.72
N TRP A 208 0.60 10.36 -3.49
CA TRP A 208 0.44 11.75 -3.97
C TRP A 208 -0.51 11.90 -5.17
N ASP A 209 -0.83 10.81 -5.87
CA ASP A 209 -1.70 10.71 -7.06
C ASP A 209 -2.00 12.07 -7.74
N ASN A 210 -1.03 12.58 -8.52
CA ASN A 210 -1.05 13.95 -9.07
C ASN A 210 -1.49 14.01 -10.54
N GLY A 211 -2.10 12.93 -11.05
CA GLY A 211 -2.56 12.82 -12.43
C GLY A 211 -1.54 12.21 -13.41
N THR A 212 -0.23 12.32 -13.13
CA THR A 212 0.84 11.71 -13.94
C THR A 212 1.53 10.54 -13.24
N ALA A 213 1.65 10.61 -11.91
CA ALA A 213 2.23 9.57 -11.09
C ALA A 213 1.50 9.46 -9.76
N GLY A 214 1.80 8.39 -9.03
CA GLY A 214 1.18 8.10 -7.76
C GLY A 214 -0.13 7.34 -7.94
N THR A 215 -0.63 6.89 -6.80
CA THR A 215 -1.75 5.97 -6.68
C THR A 215 -2.49 6.22 -5.36
N THR A 216 -3.46 5.37 -5.07
CA THR A 216 -4.28 5.45 -3.86
C THR A 216 -4.08 4.21 -3.01
N VAL A 217 -4.36 4.33 -1.71
CA VAL A 217 -4.37 3.17 -0.80
C VAL A 217 -5.37 2.09 -1.27
N TYR A 218 -6.49 2.52 -1.90
CA TYR A 218 -7.49 1.61 -2.44
C TYR A 218 -6.92 0.78 -3.59
N ALA A 219 -6.25 1.44 -4.54
CA ALA A 219 -5.65 0.79 -5.71
C ALA A 219 -4.48 -0.13 -5.31
N ILE A 220 -3.68 0.25 -4.32
CA ILE A 220 -2.64 -0.63 -3.74
C ILE A 220 -3.28 -1.88 -3.12
N ALA A 221 -4.29 -1.71 -2.26
CA ALA A 221 -4.95 -2.86 -1.63
C ALA A 221 -5.62 -3.77 -2.68
N GLU A 222 -6.19 -3.19 -3.73
CA GLU A 222 -6.77 -3.94 -4.86
C GLU A 222 -5.73 -4.73 -5.63
N PHE A 223 -4.61 -4.09 -5.99
CA PHE A 223 -3.48 -4.69 -6.68
C PHE A 223 -2.88 -5.87 -5.91
N LEU A 224 -2.67 -5.68 -4.60
CA LEU A 224 -2.14 -6.71 -3.71
C LEU A 224 -3.09 -7.90 -3.63
N GLN A 225 -4.39 -7.66 -3.44
CA GLN A 225 -5.40 -8.72 -3.40
C GLN A 225 -5.49 -9.48 -4.73
N ALA A 226 -5.52 -8.78 -5.86
CA ALA A 226 -5.57 -9.38 -7.19
C ALA A 226 -4.37 -10.30 -7.46
N ASN A 227 -3.21 -9.94 -6.91
CA ASN A 227 -1.98 -10.73 -7.01
C ASN A 227 -1.72 -11.63 -5.79
N ARG A 228 -2.77 -11.91 -4.98
CA ARG A 228 -2.75 -12.83 -3.84
C ARG A 228 -1.77 -12.47 -2.72
N PHE A 229 -1.27 -11.23 -2.67
CA PHE A 229 -0.56 -10.73 -1.49
C PHE A 229 -1.56 -10.53 -0.35
N ASN A 230 -1.22 -11.01 0.83
CA ASN A 230 -2.12 -11.03 2.00
C ASN A 230 -1.55 -10.28 3.23
N SER A 231 -0.38 -9.65 3.09
CA SER A 231 0.24 -8.88 4.17
C SER A 231 1.07 -7.72 3.66
N VAL A 232 1.14 -6.65 4.45
CA VAL A 232 2.04 -5.51 4.25
C VAL A 232 2.87 -5.31 5.51
N ARG A 233 4.20 -5.30 5.38
CA ARG A 233 5.11 -4.82 6.41
C ARG A 233 5.30 -3.32 6.19
N LEU A 234 4.98 -2.52 7.21
CA LEU A 234 5.06 -1.06 7.19
C LEU A 234 6.24 -0.59 8.05
N PRO A 235 7.36 -0.18 7.45
CA PRO A 235 8.44 0.53 8.12
C PRO A 235 7.96 1.82 8.79
N LEU A 236 8.24 1.99 10.09
CA LEU A 236 7.87 3.16 10.89
C LEU A 236 9.10 3.83 11.52
N CYS A 237 8.93 5.09 11.90
CA CYS A 237 9.94 5.89 12.62
C CYS A 237 9.50 6.14 14.07
N VAL A 238 10.35 5.82 15.04
CA VAL A 238 10.09 6.02 16.48
C VAL A 238 9.81 7.49 16.79
N GLN A 239 10.64 8.40 16.30
CA GLN A 239 10.46 9.84 16.47
C GLN A 239 9.10 10.31 15.92
N SER A 240 8.64 9.76 14.78
CA SER A 240 7.36 10.12 14.19
C SER A 240 6.18 9.60 15.00
N ILE A 241 6.28 8.39 15.56
CA ILE A 241 5.27 7.82 16.47
C ILE A 241 5.14 8.70 17.71
N LEU A 242 6.27 9.00 18.37
CA LEU A 242 6.29 9.79 19.61
C LEU A 242 5.79 11.23 19.40
N GLY A 243 6.19 11.85 18.28
CA GLY A 243 5.71 13.19 17.94
C GLY A 243 4.22 13.22 17.62
N ASN A 244 3.71 12.18 16.95
CA ASN A 244 2.32 12.03 16.51
C ASN A 244 1.73 13.30 15.86
N LEU A 245 2.52 13.99 15.05
CA LEU A 245 2.11 15.22 14.38
C LEU A 245 1.48 14.91 13.02
N PRO A 246 0.63 15.82 12.48
CA PRO A 246 0.21 15.76 11.09
C PRO A 246 1.40 15.74 10.12
N LEU A 247 1.18 15.25 8.89
CA LEU A 247 2.20 15.28 7.83
C LEU A 247 2.68 16.71 7.57
N LYS A 248 4.01 16.90 7.52
CA LYS A 248 4.61 18.20 7.20
C LYS A 248 4.46 18.58 5.72
N ALA A 249 4.54 17.58 4.84
CA ALA A 249 4.47 17.76 3.40
C ALA A 249 3.13 17.26 2.85
N SER A 250 2.60 17.93 1.83
CA SER A 250 1.38 17.53 1.12
C SER A 250 1.66 16.37 0.14
N ILE A 251 2.18 15.26 0.65
CA ILE A 251 2.57 14.07 -0.13
C ILE A 251 1.44 13.04 -0.29
N VAL A 252 0.30 13.26 0.36
CA VAL A 252 -0.90 12.44 0.21
C VAL A 252 -1.98 13.29 -0.44
N ASN A 253 -2.52 12.83 -1.58
CA ASN A 253 -3.65 13.49 -2.21
C ASN A 253 -4.95 13.10 -1.50
N LYS A 254 -5.47 14.02 -0.67
CA LYS A 254 -6.72 13.84 0.09
C LYS A 254 -7.96 13.67 -0.81
N ALA A 255 -7.95 14.22 -2.03
CA ALA A 255 -9.11 14.13 -2.92
C ALA A 255 -9.26 12.71 -3.49
N THR A 256 -8.14 12.01 -3.70
CA THR A 256 -8.11 10.63 -4.23
C THR A 256 -7.91 9.58 -3.15
N ASN A 257 -7.58 10.01 -1.91
CA ASN A 257 -7.52 9.17 -0.72
C ASN A 257 -8.43 9.72 0.39
N ARG A 258 -9.75 9.81 0.12
CA ARG A 258 -10.70 10.54 0.98
C ARG A 258 -10.89 9.93 2.37
N ALA A 259 -10.70 8.61 2.48
CA ALA A 259 -10.81 7.88 3.75
C ALA A 259 -9.55 7.97 4.63
N LEU A 260 -8.43 8.53 4.15
CA LEU A 260 -7.22 8.66 4.96
C LEU A 260 -7.33 9.84 5.92
N ASP A 261 -7.08 9.57 7.20
CA ASP A 261 -7.08 10.58 8.25
C ASP A 261 -5.66 11.14 8.42
N LEU A 262 -5.44 12.36 7.94
CA LEU A 262 -4.13 13.03 7.99
C LEU A 262 -3.97 13.96 9.21
N SER A 263 -4.82 13.81 10.23
CA SER A 263 -4.78 14.64 11.44
C SER A 263 -3.57 14.37 12.34
N SER A 264 -2.97 13.18 12.25
CA SER A 264 -1.75 12.81 12.97
C SER A 264 -1.09 11.58 12.33
N TYR A 265 0.17 11.30 12.67
CA TYR A 265 0.90 10.12 12.20
C TYR A 265 0.18 8.81 12.55
N VAL A 266 -0.32 8.67 13.79
CA VAL A 266 -1.06 7.48 14.23
C VAL A 266 -2.44 7.40 13.55
N ALA A 267 -3.14 8.52 13.35
CA ALA A 267 -4.42 8.51 12.64
C ALA A 267 -4.26 8.08 11.17
N LEU A 268 -3.19 8.51 10.51
CA LEU A 268 -2.83 8.07 9.17
C LEU A 268 -2.58 6.56 9.16
N LEU A 269 -1.74 6.07 10.07
CA LEU A 269 -1.47 4.63 10.21
C LEU A 269 -2.76 3.83 10.41
N GLN A 270 -3.65 4.28 11.30
CA GLN A 270 -4.95 3.66 11.55
C GLN A 270 -5.85 3.61 10.30
N SER A 271 -5.89 4.69 9.52
CA SER A 271 -6.70 4.73 8.30
C SER A 271 -6.14 3.86 7.16
N ILE A 272 -4.81 3.75 7.04
CA ILE A 272 -4.15 2.80 6.13
C ILE A 272 -4.48 1.36 6.53
N VAL A 273 -4.36 1.02 7.82
CA VAL A 273 -4.68 -0.33 8.33
C VAL A 273 -6.12 -0.73 8.01
N LYS A 274 -7.08 0.19 8.19
CA LYS A 274 -8.49 -0.04 7.84
C LYS A 274 -8.70 -0.25 6.34
N SER A 275 -7.96 0.50 5.51
CA SER A 275 -8.00 0.37 4.05
C SER A 275 -7.53 -1.02 3.61
N LEU A 276 -6.45 -1.53 4.21
CA LEU A 276 -5.94 -2.89 3.96
C LEU A 276 -6.88 -3.98 4.51
N ALA A 277 -7.47 -3.73 5.69
CA ALA A 277 -8.43 -4.64 6.32
C ALA A 277 -9.66 -4.91 5.44
N TYR A 278 -10.14 -3.90 4.70
CA TYR A 278 -11.26 -4.02 3.76
C TYR A 278 -11.06 -5.11 2.69
N ARG A 279 -9.80 -5.41 2.36
CA ARG A 279 -9.41 -6.47 1.42
C ARG A 279 -8.75 -7.68 2.09
N GLN A 280 -8.90 -7.80 3.41
CA GLN A 280 -8.30 -8.88 4.22
C GLN A 280 -6.78 -8.99 4.07
N ILE A 281 -6.12 -7.84 3.90
CA ILE A 281 -4.66 -7.74 3.89
C ILE A 281 -4.22 -7.37 5.30
N SER A 282 -3.34 -8.19 5.86
CA SER A 282 -2.78 -8.00 7.19
C SER A 282 -1.66 -6.97 7.23
N VAL A 283 -1.32 -6.51 8.42
CA VAL A 283 -0.25 -5.53 8.64
C VAL A 283 0.69 -6.00 9.75
N VAL A 284 2.00 -5.84 9.51
CA VAL A 284 3.05 -5.88 10.53
C VAL A 284 3.73 -4.52 10.58
N PHE A 285 3.86 -3.94 11.77
CA PHE A 285 4.57 -2.68 11.95
C PHE A 285 6.04 -2.96 12.20
N SER A 286 6.92 -2.41 11.36
CA SER A 286 8.37 -2.52 11.54
C SER A 286 8.89 -1.29 12.26
N MET A 287 9.49 -1.47 13.44
CA MET A 287 10.23 -0.41 14.12
C MET A 287 11.55 -0.17 13.39
N HIS A 288 11.49 0.64 12.33
CA HIS A 288 12.50 0.64 11.28
C HIS A 288 13.64 1.61 11.57
N THR A 289 13.29 2.89 11.81
CA THR A 289 14.26 3.96 12.12
C THR A 289 13.95 4.58 13.48
N LEU A 290 14.99 5.08 14.15
CA LEU A 290 14.81 5.88 15.36
C LEU A 290 14.38 7.31 15.01
N THR A 291 15.06 7.93 14.04
CA THR A 291 14.83 9.30 13.55
C THR A 291 14.47 9.28 12.07
N VAL A 292 13.84 10.36 11.60
CA VAL A 292 13.40 10.48 10.19
C VAL A 292 14.55 10.53 9.17
N ASN A 293 15.77 10.82 9.63
CA ASN A 293 16.99 10.86 8.82
C ASN A 293 17.81 9.56 8.91
N ASN A 294 17.39 8.62 9.76
CA ASN A 294 18.10 7.36 10.02
C ASN A 294 19.58 7.54 10.45
N ASP A 295 19.86 8.58 11.23
CA ASP A 295 21.23 8.98 11.64
C ASP A 295 21.54 8.67 13.12
N ASP A 296 20.61 8.05 13.84
CA ASP A 296 20.71 7.81 15.28
C ASP A 296 21.35 6.45 15.63
N GLY A 297 21.57 5.59 14.63
CA GLY A 297 22.22 4.29 14.76
C GLY A 297 21.26 3.10 14.64
N PRO A 298 21.81 1.86 14.59
CA PRO A 298 21.03 0.67 14.24
C PRO A 298 20.42 -0.05 15.44
N LEU A 299 20.74 0.34 16.67
CA LEU A 299 20.20 -0.28 17.87
C LEU A 299 18.79 0.26 18.17
N TRP A 300 18.12 -0.29 19.18
CA TRP A 300 16.80 0.18 19.68
C TRP A 300 16.92 1.42 20.58
N TYR A 301 18.07 2.06 20.57
CA TYR A 301 18.42 3.32 21.21
C TYR A 301 19.51 4.00 20.39
N GLY A 302 19.63 5.31 20.55
CA GLY A 302 20.57 6.14 19.83
C GLY A 302 20.99 7.37 20.63
N LYS A 303 21.54 8.36 19.93
CA LYS A 303 21.95 9.64 20.53
C LYS A 303 20.74 10.48 20.94
N THR A 304 19.64 10.40 20.18
CA THR A 304 18.45 11.23 20.37
C THR A 304 17.25 10.47 20.94
N ILE A 305 17.14 9.18 20.63
CA ILE A 305 16.05 8.32 21.12
C ILE A 305 16.60 7.33 22.16
N SER A 306 16.09 7.41 23.39
CA SER A 306 16.40 6.43 24.44
C SER A 306 15.62 5.12 24.24
N PHE A 307 16.06 4.05 24.92
CA PHE A 307 15.29 2.80 24.92
C PHE A 307 13.91 2.96 25.58
N ASP A 308 13.79 3.81 26.61
CA ASP A 308 12.48 4.09 27.23
C ASP A 308 11.54 4.80 26.25
N GLN A 309 12.05 5.72 25.42
CA GLN A 309 11.26 6.36 24.37
C GLN A 309 10.86 5.38 23.26
N PHE A 310 11.73 4.44 22.91
CA PHE A 310 11.35 3.30 22.06
C PHE A 310 10.20 2.51 22.71
N LEU A 311 10.33 2.26 24.02
CA LEU A 311 9.31 1.82 24.97
C LEU A 311 7.94 2.45 24.73
N ASP A 312 7.93 3.78 24.82
CA ASP A 312 6.76 4.63 24.71
C ASP A 312 6.14 4.60 23.30
N ALA A 313 6.93 4.39 22.25
CA ALA A 313 6.41 4.21 20.89
C ALA A 313 5.63 2.89 20.75
N ILE A 314 6.14 1.78 21.29
CA ILE A 314 5.43 0.48 21.34
C ILE A 314 4.09 0.62 22.08
N ASP A 315 4.13 1.37 23.16
CA ASP A 315 3.00 1.70 24.00
C ASP A 315 1.91 2.49 23.26
N MET A 316 2.31 3.47 22.45
CA MET A 316 1.39 4.25 21.61
C MET A 316 0.76 3.39 20.51
N LEU A 317 1.55 2.52 19.86
CA LEU A 317 1.04 1.62 18.82
C LEU A 317 0.03 0.62 19.40
N THR A 318 0.38 -0.09 20.48
CA THR A 318 -0.50 -1.08 21.10
C THR A 318 -1.80 -0.44 21.62
N LYS A 319 -1.72 0.74 22.26
CA LYS A 319 -2.91 1.48 22.72
C LYS A 319 -3.84 1.86 21.55
N SER A 320 -3.28 2.23 20.41
CA SER A 320 -4.03 2.80 19.29
C SER A 320 -4.57 1.74 18.32
N LEU A 321 -3.94 0.57 18.26
CA LEU A 321 -4.18 -0.42 17.19
C LEU A 321 -4.52 -1.82 17.72
N CYS A 322 -4.44 -2.09 19.03
CA CYS A 322 -4.88 -3.36 19.60
C CYS A 322 -6.39 -3.39 19.85
N SER A 323 -7.20 -3.49 18.80
CA SER A 323 -8.65 -3.67 18.92
C SER A 323 -9.24 -4.37 17.70
N ASP A 324 -10.48 -4.82 17.82
CA ASP A 324 -11.21 -5.46 16.70
C ASP A 324 -11.38 -4.51 15.49
N ALA A 325 -11.26 -3.18 15.68
CA ALA A 325 -11.27 -2.22 14.57
C ALA A 325 -10.03 -2.33 13.65
N TYR A 326 -8.96 -2.95 14.15
CA TYR A 326 -7.69 -3.18 13.46
C TYR A 326 -7.33 -4.67 13.54
N TRP A 327 -8.34 -5.52 13.40
CA TRP A 327 -8.23 -6.97 13.54
C TRP A 327 -7.11 -7.59 12.68
N ASN A 328 -6.76 -6.96 11.56
CA ASN A 328 -5.76 -7.40 10.60
C ASN A 328 -4.31 -7.06 10.99
N VAL A 329 -4.07 -6.42 12.14
CA VAL A 329 -2.70 -6.18 12.65
C VAL A 329 -2.19 -7.43 13.36
N LEU A 330 -1.12 -8.01 12.82
CA LEU A 330 -0.51 -9.24 13.36
C LEU A 330 0.40 -8.96 14.56
N GLY A 331 1.04 -7.79 14.57
CA GLY A 331 1.94 -7.38 15.64
C GLY A 331 3.03 -6.43 15.19
N ILE A 332 4.16 -6.49 15.90
CA ILE A 332 5.31 -5.60 15.69
C ILE A 332 6.55 -6.44 15.36
N ASP A 333 7.25 -6.01 14.32
CA ASP A 333 8.64 -6.32 14.07
C ASP A 333 9.53 -5.38 14.89
N LEU A 334 10.19 -5.99 15.88
CA LEU A 334 10.63 -5.32 17.09
C LEU A 334 11.76 -4.34 16.87
N LYS A 335 12.62 -4.54 15.86
CA LYS A 335 13.65 -3.61 15.42
C LYS A 335 14.23 -4.08 14.09
N ASN A 336 14.21 -3.20 13.10
CA ASN A 336 14.82 -3.45 11.81
C ASN A 336 16.34 -3.50 11.87
N GLU A 337 16.94 -4.54 11.31
CA GLU A 337 18.35 -4.66 10.97
C GLU A 337 19.33 -4.15 12.05
N PRO A 338 19.33 -4.71 13.27
CA PRO A 338 20.22 -4.27 14.34
C PRO A 338 21.67 -4.75 14.10
N TYR A 339 22.33 -4.24 13.06
CA TYR A 339 23.60 -4.77 12.54
C TYR A 339 24.82 -4.50 13.43
N LEU A 340 24.73 -3.61 14.42
CA LEU A 340 25.77 -3.46 15.45
C LEU A 340 25.39 -4.15 16.76
N ALA A 341 24.27 -4.88 16.80
CA ALA A 341 23.88 -5.62 17.98
C ALA A 341 24.60 -6.97 18.06
N THR A 342 24.66 -7.50 19.28
CA THR A 342 25.15 -8.84 19.57
C THR A 342 23.96 -9.76 19.89
N TRP A 343 24.20 -11.07 19.96
CA TRP A 343 23.20 -12.05 20.35
C TRP A 343 23.75 -13.00 21.40
N GLY A 344 23.09 -13.04 22.56
CA GLY A 344 23.44 -13.93 23.68
C GLY A 344 24.66 -13.48 24.48
N SER A 345 25.10 -12.23 24.33
CA SER A 345 26.21 -11.66 25.11
C SER A 345 25.78 -11.25 26.53
N GLY A 346 24.50 -10.93 26.74
CA GLY A 346 23.97 -10.34 27.97
C GLY A 346 24.35 -8.87 28.21
N ASP A 347 25.07 -8.24 27.28
CA ASP A 347 25.44 -6.83 27.37
C ASP A 347 24.32 -5.90 26.88
N ALA A 348 24.55 -4.58 26.94
CA ALA A 348 23.58 -3.57 26.50
C ALA A 348 23.26 -3.63 25.00
N THR A 349 24.07 -4.33 24.20
CA THR A 349 23.87 -4.52 22.76
C THR A 349 23.27 -5.89 22.44
N ASP A 350 22.93 -6.72 23.44
CA ASP A 350 22.31 -8.04 23.22
C ASP A 350 20.86 -7.88 22.72
N PHE A 351 20.66 -8.03 21.42
CA PHE A 351 19.33 -7.87 20.83
C PHE A 351 18.33 -8.90 21.35
N ARG A 352 18.77 -10.08 21.76
CA ARG A 352 17.88 -11.08 22.37
C ARG A 352 17.27 -10.55 23.67
N VAL A 353 18.04 -9.84 24.51
CA VAL A 353 17.54 -9.22 25.74
C VAL A 353 16.54 -8.11 25.43
N ALA A 354 16.89 -7.25 24.46
CA ALA A 354 16.03 -6.15 24.06
C ALA A 354 14.73 -6.63 23.42
N ALA A 355 14.80 -7.59 22.49
CA ALA A 355 13.63 -8.23 21.88
C ALA A 355 12.72 -8.86 22.94
N GLY A 356 13.30 -9.53 23.95
CA GLY A 356 12.55 -10.03 25.11
C GLY A 356 11.81 -8.92 25.85
N THR A 357 12.47 -7.78 26.08
CA THR A 357 11.92 -6.62 26.80
C THR A 357 10.84 -5.91 25.99
N ILE A 358 11.11 -5.61 24.72
CA ILE A 358 10.18 -4.94 23.79
C ILE A 358 8.94 -5.82 23.58
N GLY A 359 9.13 -7.11 23.29
CA GLY A 359 8.04 -8.04 23.09
C GLY A 359 7.20 -8.24 24.36
N ALA A 360 7.82 -8.32 25.54
CA ALA A 360 7.08 -8.38 26.80
C ALA A 360 6.24 -7.11 27.03
N ARG A 361 6.79 -5.92 26.74
CA ARG A 361 6.06 -4.64 26.85
C ARG A 361 4.86 -4.59 25.90
N MET A 362 5.06 -5.01 24.65
CA MET A 362 3.98 -5.10 23.65
C MET A 362 2.88 -6.07 24.11
N LEU A 363 3.26 -7.28 24.54
CA LEU A 363 2.32 -8.34 24.91
C LEU A 363 1.56 -8.05 26.20
N GLN A 364 2.12 -7.24 27.10
CA GLN A 364 1.42 -6.75 28.29
C GLN A 364 0.16 -5.94 27.92
N ARG A 365 0.19 -5.24 26.77
CA ARG A 365 -0.90 -4.37 26.31
C ARG A 365 -1.74 -4.98 25.20
N CYS A 366 -1.10 -5.77 24.34
CA CYS A 366 -1.77 -6.50 23.29
C CYS A 366 -1.37 -7.98 23.30
N PRO A 367 -1.99 -8.80 24.16
CA PRO A 367 -1.66 -10.23 24.25
C PRO A 367 -2.07 -11.03 23.01
N LYS A 368 -2.80 -10.41 22.06
CA LYS A 368 -3.25 -11.03 20.81
C LYS A 368 -2.27 -10.90 19.66
N TRP A 369 -1.31 -9.97 19.73
CA TRP A 369 -0.27 -9.79 18.71
C TRP A 369 0.87 -10.81 18.84
N MET A 370 1.74 -10.84 17.81
CA MET A 370 3.00 -11.57 17.76
C MET A 370 4.19 -10.60 17.70
N ALA A 371 5.32 -11.03 18.24
CA ALA A 371 6.59 -10.32 18.18
C ALA A 371 7.45 -10.95 17.07
N PHE A 372 7.73 -10.17 16.03
CA PHE A 372 8.60 -10.55 14.93
C PHE A 372 10.02 -10.09 15.30
N VAL A 373 10.95 -11.03 15.30
CA VAL A 373 12.32 -10.84 15.79
C VAL A 373 13.29 -11.19 14.67
N GLU A 374 13.93 -10.16 14.12
CA GLU A 374 15.02 -10.30 13.15
C GLU A 374 16.30 -10.86 13.80
N GLY A 375 17.34 -11.05 13.00
CA GLY A 375 18.68 -11.42 13.45
C GLY A 375 19.61 -10.22 13.69
N VAL A 376 20.88 -10.51 13.95
CA VAL A 376 21.97 -9.53 14.02
C VAL A 376 22.88 -9.66 12.80
N ASN A 377 23.95 -8.87 12.73
CA ASN A 377 25.02 -9.05 11.75
C ASN A 377 26.28 -9.57 12.46
N ALA A 378 26.76 -10.74 12.04
CA ALA A 378 28.00 -11.31 12.55
C ALA A 378 28.80 -11.96 11.43
N GLN A 379 30.11 -12.09 11.66
CA GLN A 379 30.99 -12.81 10.74
C GLN A 379 30.93 -14.31 11.03
N HIS A 380 30.74 -15.09 9.98
CA HIS A 380 30.65 -16.54 10.04
C HIS A 380 31.57 -17.20 9.00
N THR A 381 31.97 -18.42 9.30
CA THR A 381 32.62 -19.31 8.34
C THR A 381 31.80 -20.59 8.24
N THR A 382 31.41 -20.96 7.03
CA THR A 382 30.70 -22.20 6.73
C THR A 382 31.36 -22.93 5.58
N THR A 383 31.15 -24.25 5.48
CA THR A 383 31.64 -25.05 4.34
C THR A 383 30.46 -25.41 3.44
N ILE A 384 30.48 -24.92 2.20
CA ILE A 384 29.47 -25.22 1.18
C ILE A 384 30.18 -25.81 -0.03
N ASP A 385 29.67 -26.90 -0.59
CA ASP A 385 30.27 -27.63 -1.71
C ASP A 385 31.75 -28.02 -1.47
N GLY A 386 32.11 -28.33 -0.22
CA GLY A 386 33.50 -28.65 0.16
C GLY A 386 34.47 -27.46 0.18
N LYS A 387 33.96 -26.22 0.00
CA LYS A 387 34.73 -24.97 0.06
C LYS A 387 34.33 -24.16 1.28
N ALA A 388 35.33 -23.68 2.03
CA ALA A 388 35.10 -22.75 3.12
C ALA A 388 34.76 -21.35 2.58
N PHE A 389 33.70 -20.76 3.11
CA PHE A 389 33.27 -19.39 2.85
C PHE A 389 33.25 -18.62 4.16
N SER A 390 33.93 -17.48 4.18
CA SER A 390 33.75 -16.48 5.23
C SER A 390 32.86 -15.37 4.72
N TYR A 391 31.83 -15.02 5.47
CA TYR A 391 30.85 -14.02 5.10
C TYR A 391 30.33 -13.31 6.35
N TYR A 392 29.72 -12.14 6.14
CA TYR A 392 28.89 -11.50 7.16
C TYR A 392 27.44 -11.85 6.88
N ASP A 393 26.66 -12.10 7.92
CA ASP A 393 25.22 -12.25 7.78
C ASP A 393 24.61 -11.01 7.11
N TRP A 394 23.45 -11.17 6.50
CA TRP A 394 22.68 -9.98 6.15
C TRP A 394 22.35 -9.21 7.43
N TYR A 395 22.24 -7.88 7.33
CA TYR A 395 21.72 -7.11 8.45
C TYR A 395 20.31 -7.63 8.76
N GLY A 396 20.01 -7.93 10.03
CA GLY A 396 18.76 -8.61 10.37
C GLY A 396 18.72 -10.10 10.04
N GLY A 397 19.78 -10.72 9.51
CA GLY A 397 19.78 -12.11 9.04
C GLY A 397 20.37 -13.14 10.03
N GLY A 398 21.29 -12.75 10.90
CA GLY A 398 22.05 -13.66 11.74
C GLY A 398 21.27 -14.19 12.95
N LEU A 399 20.79 -15.43 12.89
CA LEU A 399 20.05 -16.12 13.95
C LEU A 399 20.69 -17.45 14.38
N GLN A 400 21.96 -17.70 14.05
CA GLN A 400 22.72 -18.91 14.37
C GLN A 400 22.74 -19.21 15.88
N LYS A 401 22.69 -18.17 16.71
CA LYS A 401 22.69 -18.30 18.18
C LYS A 401 21.30 -18.40 18.80
N ALA A 402 20.24 -18.22 18.03
CA ALA A 402 18.87 -18.15 18.53
C ALA A 402 18.36 -19.49 19.07
N GLY A 403 18.84 -20.63 18.56
CA GLY A 403 18.50 -21.95 19.10
C GLY A 403 19.04 -22.18 20.51
N THR A 404 20.27 -21.71 20.78
CA THR A 404 20.92 -21.83 22.10
C THR A 404 20.45 -20.75 23.06
N PHE A 405 20.24 -19.53 22.56
CA PHE A 405 19.79 -18.37 23.32
C PHE A 405 18.48 -17.83 22.71
N PRO A 406 17.35 -18.53 22.90
CA PRO A 406 16.09 -18.11 22.33
C PRO A 406 15.57 -16.84 23.01
N VAL A 407 14.79 -16.07 22.26
CA VAL A 407 13.91 -15.06 22.85
C VAL A 407 12.73 -15.80 23.47
N ALA A 408 12.31 -15.41 24.67
CA ALA A 408 11.19 -16.04 25.34
C ALA A 408 10.26 -14.97 25.90
N PHE A 409 8.97 -15.26 25.85
CA PHE A 409 7.92 -14.41 26.39
C PHE A 409 7.08 -15.21 27.39
N ALA A 410 6.52 -14.54 28.40
CA ALA A 410 5.62 -15.17 29.35
C ALA A 410 4.34 -15.68 28.66
N THR A 411 3.85 -14.95 27.66
CA THR A 411 2.74 -15.38 26.81
C THR A 411 3.28 -16.36 25.75
N PRO A 412 2.80 -17.63 25.72
CA PRO A 412 3.30 -18.62 24.78
C PRO A 412 2.90 -18.32 23.33
N HIS A 413 3.63 -18.91 22.40
CA HIS A 413 3.35 -18.87 20.94
C HIS A 413 3.38 -17.46 20.34
N LYS A 414 4.16 -16.53 20.90
CA LYS A 414 4.20 -15.13 20.44
C LYS A 414 5.43 -14.77 19.63
N LEU A 415 6.45 -15.62 19.61
CA LEU A 415 7.68 -15.39 18.88
C LEU A 415 7.55 -15.82 17.42
N VAL A 416 7.92 -14.93 16.50
CA VAL A 416 8.18 -15.24 15.09
C VAL A 416 9.61 -14.79 14.81
N TYR A 417 10.43 -15.66 14.22
CA TYR A 417 11.73 -15.22 13.70
C TYR A 417 11.53 -14.63 12.30
N ALA A 418 12.05 -13.43 12.07
CA ALA A 418 11.82 -12.64 10.87
C ALA A 418 13.12 -12.24 10.15
N PRO A 419 14.06 -13.16 9.86
CA PRO A 419 15.36 -12.79 9.30
C PRO A 419 15.27 -12.13 7.92
N HIS A 420 16.28 -11.33 7.58
CA HIS A 420 16.45 -10.79 6.23
C HIS A 420 17.42 -11.63 5.40
N TYR A 421 17.17 -11.74 4.10
CA TYR A 421 18.05 -12.45 3.17
C TYR A 421 18.02 -11.84 1.77
N TYR A 422 19.18 -11.39 1.30
CA TYR A 422 19.28 -10.56 0.10
C TYR A 422 20.09 -11.19 -1.04
N THR A 423 20.21 -10.44 -2.12
CA THR A 423 20.82 -10.85 -3.39
C THR A 423 22.11 -10.06 -3.66
N PRO A 424 22.90 -10.43 -4.70
CA PRO A 424 24.07 -9.66 -5.10
C PRO A 424 23.86 -8.17 -5.38
N ALA A 425 22.62 -7.74 -5.66
CA ALA A 425 22.34 -6.32 -5.89
C ALA A 425 22.49 -5.46 -4.62
N VAL A 426 22.27 -6.07 -3.46
CA VAL A 426 22.49 -5.45 -2.14
C VAL A 426 23.96 -5.56 -1.77
N PHE A 427 24.51 -6.78 -1.83
CA PHE A 427 25.95 -7.02 -1.61
C PHE A 427 26.38 -8.30 -2.35
N PRO A 428 27.45 -8.27 -3.16
CA PRO A 428 27.90 -9.43 -3.93
C PRO A 428 28.65 -10.42 -3.04
N ALA A 429 27.91 -11.10 -2.15
CA ALA A 429 28.49 -12.09 -1.25
C ALA A 429 29.17 -13.22 -2.04
N TYR A 430 30.42 -13.53 -1.69
CA TYR A 430 31.29 -14.38 -2.51
C TYR A 430 30.75 -15.81 -2.73
N TYR A 431 29.90 -16.30 -1.82
CA TYR A 431 29.26 -17.61 -1.97
C TYR A 431 28.31 -17.68 -3.18
N PHE A 432 27.84 -16.57 -3.75
CA PHE A 432 27.04 -16.57 -4.98
C PHE A 432 27.86 -16.83 -6.27
N TYR A 433 29.18 -16.91 -6.18
CA TYR A 433 30.07 -17.02 -7.34
C TYR A 433 30.99 -18.23 -7.25
N ALA A 434 31.35 -18.80 -8.41
CA ALA A 434 32.29 -19.91 -8.49
C ALA A 434 33.73 -19.45 -8.16
N SER A 435 34.11 -18.31 -8.73
CA SER A 435 35.41 -17.66 -8.57
C SER A 435 35.30 -16.16 -8.87
N GLY A 436 36.41 -15.45 -8.67
CA GLY A 436 36.56 -14.01 -8.83
C GLY A 436 37.48 -13.45 -7.76
N THR A 437 37.85 -12.18 -7.90
CA THR A 437 38.73 -11.46 -6.97
C THR A 437 37.96 -10.34 -6.30
N VAL A 438 37.80 -10.41 -4.98
CA VAL A 438 37.20 -9.32 -4.20
C VAL A 438 38.14 -8.11 -4.25
N THR A 439 37.58 -6.95 -4.61
CA THR A 439 38.31 -5.69 -4.70
C THR A 439 38.20 -4.90 -3.40
N SER A 440 38.92 -3.78 -3.30
CA SER A 440 38.82 -2.86 -2.16
C SER A 440 37.46 -2.15 -2.04
N SER A 441 36.66 -2.14 -3.11
CA SER A 441 35.30 -1.59 -3.11
C SER A 441 34.23 -2.67 -2.89
N SER A 442 34.62 -3.82 -2.35
CA SER A 442 33.75 -4.98 -2.11
C SER A 442 33.06 -5.54 -3.37
N THR A 443 33.49 -5.13 -4.57
CA THR A 443 33.05 -5.75 -5.83
C THR A 443 33.84 -7.03 -6.11
N ILE A 444 33.36 -7.89 -7.01
CA ILE A 444 34.07 -9.10 -7.43
C ILE A 444 34.53 -8.96 -8.88
N ALA A 445 35.79 -8.62 -9.09
CA ALA A 445 36.38 -8.58 -10.43
C ALA A 445 36.53 -9.99 -11.02
N ASN A 446 36.31 -10.11 -12.34
CA ASN A 446 36.40 -11.38 -13.07
C ASN A 446 35.56 -12.50 -12.44
N TYR A 447 34.37 -12.16 -11.93
CA TYR A 447 33.48 -13.14 -11.31
C TYR A 447 33.06 -14.22 -12.32
N VAL A 448 32.87 -15.44 -11.83
CA VAL A 448 32.30 -16.54 -12.61
C VAL A 448 30.96 -16.93 -11.99
N GLU A 449 29.88 -16.77 -12.75
CA GLU A 449 28.52 -17.12 -12.31
C GLU A 449 28.32 -18.64 -12.25
N LEU A 450 27.73 -19.10 -11.15
CA LEU A 450 27.34 -20.49 -10.92
C LEU A 450 26.25 -20.94 -11.91
N ASP A 451 26.21 -22.24 -12.18
CA ASP A 451 25.02 -22.88 -12.76
C ASP A 451 23.85 -22.90 -11.75
N ASP A 452 22.66 -23.24 -12.24
CA ASP A 452 21.42 -23.22 -11.47
C ASP A 452 21.41 -24.16 -10.27
N SER A 453 21.98 -25.37 -10.42
CA SER A 453 22.01 -26.36 -9.33
C SER A 453 22.92 -25.89 -8.20
N SER A 454 24.10 -25.41 -8.55
CA SER A 454 25.08 -24.90 -7.60
C SER A 454 24.55 -23.64 -6.91
N LEU A 455 24.02 -22.66 -7.65
CA LEU A 455 23.49 -21.43 -7.05
C LEU A 455 22.30 -21.70 -6.12
N ARG A 456 21.36 -22.57 -6.54
CA ARG A 456 20.23 -22.99 -5.69
C ARG A 456 20.72 -23.63 -4.40
N GLY A 457 21.64 -24.59 -4.51
CA GLY A 457 22.20 -25.29 -3.34
C GLY A 457 22.89 -24.34 -2.37
N ARG A 458 23.61 -23.33 -2.88
CA ARG A 458 24.26 -22.32 -2.03
C ARG A 458 23.29 -21.38 -1.35
N VAL A 459 22.26 -20.89 -2.05
CA VAL A 459 21.18 -20.10 -1.43
C VAL A 459 20.50 -20.87 -0.31
N GLN A 460 20.16 -22.13 -0.56
CA GLN A 460 19.55 -23.01 0.44
C GLN A 460 20.47 -23.21 1.65
N ALA A 461 21.74 -23.52 1.41
CA ALA A 461 22.72 -23.78 2.48
C ALA A 461 22.97 -22.55 3.36
N THR A 462 23.11 -21.36 2.78
CA THR A 462 23.33 -20.12 3.55
C THR A 462 22.08 -19.69 4.30
N MET A 463 20.88 -19.81 3.71
CA MET A 463 19.62 -19.58 4.44
C MET A 463 19.50 -20.52 5.63
N ARG A 464 19.79 -21.81 5.43
CA ARG A 464 19.74 -22.81 6.50
C ARG A 464 20.74 -22.53 7.61
N GLU A 465 21.98 -22.18 7.26
CA GLU A 465 23.02 -21.81 8.20
C GLU A 465 22.62 -20.58 9.03
N MET A 466 22.17 -19.50 8.38
CA MET A 466 21.83 -18.25 9.05
C MET A 466 20.63 -18.39 10.00
N PHE A 467 19.57 -19.09 9.56
CA PHE A 467 18.29 -19.10 10.29
C PHE A 467 17.38 -20.31 10.01
N GLY A 468 17.49 -20.97 8.85
CA GLY A 468 16.53 -22.00 8.43
C GLY A 468 16.51 -23.23 9.34
N TYR A 469 17.60 -23.49 10.09
CA TYR A 469 17.63 -24.55 11.10
C TYR A 469 16.60 -24.37 12.24
N LEU A 470 16.08 -23.15 12.44
CA LEU A 470 15.05 -22.85 13.45
C LEU A 470 13.66 -23.36 13.05
N ILE A 471 13.46 -23.71 11.78
CA ILE A 471 12.22 -24.29 11.29
C ILE A 471 12.11 -25.72 11.82
N THR A 472 11.22 -25.91 12.78
CA THR A 472 10.97 -27.20 13.42
C THR A 472 9.47 -27.39 13.64
N ASP A 473 9.01 -28.64 13.73
CA ASP A 473 7.58 -28.97 13.90
C ASP A 473 6.98 -28.54 15.24
N THR A 474 7.81 -28.06 16.18
CA THR A 474 7.41 -27.65 17.53
C THR A 474 7.80 -26.21 17.86
N GLY A 475 8.67 -25.60 17.07
CA GLY A 475 9.20 -24.26 17.31
C GLY A 475 8.30 -23.12 16.83
N PRO A 476 8.76 -21.86 16.96
CA PRO A 476 8.13 -20.72 16.33
C PRO A 476 8.23 -20.80 14.80
N ALA A 477 7.33 -20.12 14.11
CA ALA A 477 7.45 -19.89 12.68
C ALA A 477 8.69 -19.01 12.37
N VAL A 478 9.32 -19.30 11.24
CA VAL A 478 10.37 -18.47 10.61
C VAL A 478 9.82 -17.96 9.29
N LEU A 479 9.89 -16.66 9.04
CA LEU A 479 9.50 -16.04 7.76
C LEU A 479 10.51 -14.97 7.39
N LEU A 480 10.64 -14.62 6.11
CA LEU A 480 11.59 -13.58 5.71
C LEU A 480 11.00 -12.18 5.95
N GLY A 481 11.64 -11.37 6.80
CA GLY A 481 11.24 -9.98 7.06
C GLY A 481 11.46 -9.08 5.84
N GLU A 482 12.56 -9.32 5.13
CA GLU A 482 12.89 -8.71 3.84
C GLU A 482 13.66 -9.72 2.97
N PHE A 483 13.34 -9.74 1.68
CA PHE A 483 14.10 -10.50 0.68
C PHE A 483 13.89 -9.92 -0.72
N ALA A 484 14.64 -10.44 -1.70
CA ALA A 484 14.68 -10.04 -3.11
C ALA A 484 15.69 -8.91 -3.42
N GLY A 485 15.53 -8.22 -4.54
CA GLY A 485 16.45 -7.19 -5.00
C GLY A 485 16.13 -6.76 -6.43
N LEU A 486 17.15 -6.34 -7.19
CA LEU A 486 17.00 -6.15 -8.64
C LEU A 486 16.58 -7.47 -9.30
N TYR A 487 15.64 -7.39 -10.23
CA TYR A 487 15.07 -8.55 -10.89
C TYR A 487 15.06 -8.39 -12.41
N THR A 488 14.34 -7.39 -12.94
CA THR A 488 14.29 -7.10 -14.38
C THR A 488 15.55 -6.38 -14.83
N LEU A 489 16.20 -5.61 -13.95
CA LEU A 489 17.40 -4.85 -14.25
C LEU A 489 18.71 -5.65 -14.09
N ASP A 490 18.65 -6.93 -13.72
CA ASP A 490 19.85 -7.74 -13.47
C ASP A 490 20.78 -7.79 -14.69
N ALA A 491 21.96 -7.19 -14.55
CA ALA A 491 22.97 -7.06 -15.59
C ALA A 491 23.93 -8.26 -15.65
N HIS A 492 23.83 -9.22 -14.74
CA HIS A 492 24.65 -10.43 -14.81
C HIS A 492 24.32 -11.24 -16.08
N PRO A 493 25.32 -11.76 -16.82
CA PRO A 493 25.11 -12.59 -18.00
C PRO A 493 24.16 -13.79 -17.79
N LYS A 494 24.30 -14.54 -16.68
CA LYS A 494 23.38 -15.64 -16.31
C LYS A 494 22.28 -15.19 -15.34
N LYS A 495 22.07 -13.89 -15.15
CA LYS A 495 21.02 -13.35 -14.27
C LYS A 495 21.11 -13.87 -12.82
N THR A 496 22.31 -13.88 -12.25
CA THR A 496 22.55 -14.39 -10.88
C THR A 496 21.71 -13.67 -9.83
N THR A 497 21.54 -12.34 -9.88
CA THR A 497 20.71 -11.61 -8.89
C THR A 497 19.25 -12.05 -8.95
N LYS A 498 18.68 -12.12 -10.15
CA LYS A 498 17.32 -12.59 -10.40
C LYS A 498 17.16 -14.04 -9.91
N ARG A 499 18.10 -14.94 -10.27
CA ARG A 499 18.08 -16.35 -9.86
C ARG A 499 18.19 -16.51 -8.34
N CYS A 500 18.96 -15.67 -7.64
CA CYS A 500 18.99 -15.69 -6.17
C CYS A 500 17.60 -15.40 -5.56
N THR A 501 16.84 -14.47 -6.14
CA THR A 501 15.44 -14.23 -5.72
C THR A 501 14.57 -15.45 -5.96
N ASP A 502 14.68 -16.06 -7.15
CA ASP A 502 13.92 -17.28 -7.50
C ASP A 502 14.21 -18.41 -6.49
N TYR A 503 15.50 -18.70 -6.22
CA TYR A 503 15.89 -19.78 -5.31
C TYR A 503 15.62 -19.49 -3.84
N THR A 504 15.56 -18.22 -3.44
CA THR A 504 15.09 -17.84 -2.11
C THR A 504 13.61 -18.21 -1.94
N ILE A 505 12.77 -17.94 -2.96
CA ILE A 505 11.35 -18.33 -2.94
C ILE A 505 11.20 -19.85 -3.02
N GLU A 506 11.96 -20.53 -3.88
CA GLU A 506 11.94 -22.00 -3.96
C GLU A 506 12.28 -22.62 -2.60
N THR A 507 13.33 -22.15 -1.94
CA THR A 507 13.73 -22.60 -0.60
C THR A 507 12.63 -22.32 0.43
N MET A 508 12.07 -21.11 0.42
CA MET A 508 10.99 -20.70 1.32
C MET A 508 9.78 -21.65 1.23
N VAL A 509 9.34 -21.95 0.00
CA VAL A 509 8.19 -22.83 -0.24
C VAL A 509 8.52 -24.28 0.12
N ALA A 510 9.72 -24.76 -0.22
CA ALA A 510 10.11 -26.15 -0.04
C ALA A 510 10.38 -26.53 1.43
N GLU A 511 10.91 -25.61 2.22
CA GLU A 511 11.36 -25.89 3.59
C GLU A 511 10.37 -25.47 4.68
N GLY A 512 9.16 -25.05 4.32
CA GLY A 512 8.08 -24.82 5.29
C GLY A 512 8.19 -23.50 6.06
N TYR A 513 8.82 -22.47 5.48
CA TYR A 513 8.81 -21.12 6.06
C TYR A 513 7.37 -20.60 6.19
N GLY A 514 7.13 -19.72 7.16
CA GLY A 514 5.86 -19.00 7.35
C GLY A 514 5.51 -18.03 6.21
N GLY A 515 6.38 -17.89 5.21
CA GLY A 515 6.27 -16.97 4.09
C GLY A 515 7.36 -15.89 4.12
N GLY A 516 7.05 -14.70 3.61
CA GLY A 516 7.94 -13.55 3.72
C GLY A 516 7.39 -12.28 3.09
N TYR A 517 8.11 -11.19 3.28
CA TYR A 517 7.81 -9.88 2.71
C TYR A 517 8.88 -9.49 1.69
N MET A 518 8.48 -9.39 0.42
CA MET A 518 9.42 -8.96 -0.62
C MET A 518 9.75 -7.48 -0.45
N TRP A 519 11.02 -7.14 -0.56
CA TRP A 519 11.52 -5.77 -0.59
C TRP A 519 11.73 -5.38 -2.07
N SER A 520 10.94 -4.45 -2.62
CA SER A 520 9.75 -3.81 -2.01
C SER A 520 8.66 -3.52 -3.04
N LEU A 521 7.48 -3.11 -2.56
CA LEU A 521 6.41 -2.58 -3.41
C LEU A 521 6.89 -1.35 -4.19
N ASN A 522 7.68 -0.51 -3.53
CA ASN A 522 8.11 0.80 -3.98
C ASN A 522 9.17 0.71 -5.11
N PRO A 523 9.01 1.45 -6.22
CA PRO A 523 10.03 1.55 -7.25
C PRO A 523 11.31 2.24 -6.76
N GLU A 524 11.24 3.10 -5.73
CA GLU A 524 12.36 3.90 -5.24
C GLU A 524 13.39 3.11 -4.43
N SER A 525 13.20 1.80 -4.25
CA SER A 525 14.16 0.97 -3.53
C SER A 525 15.51 0.94 -4.25
N ALA A 526 16.56 1.42 -3.59
CA ALA A 526 17.89 1.52 -4.15
C ALA A 526 18.76 0.27 -3.89
N TYR A 527 19.67 0.00 -4.82
CA TYR A 527 20.64 -1.10 -4.78
C TYR A 527 22.01 -0.61 -5.24
N GLU A 528 23.07 -1.17 -4.64
CA GLU A 528 24.44 -0.69 -4.80
C GLU A 528 25.21 -1.39 -5.92
N PHE A 529 24.85 -2.63 -6.29
CA PHE A 529 25.66 -3.46 -7.19
C PHE A 529 24.85 -3.96 -8.39
N ASN A 530 25.38 -3.75 -9.62
CA ASN A 530 24.81 -4.35 -10.82
C ASN A 530 25.79 -4.29 -12.02
N PRO A 531 26.43 -5.41 -12.42
CA PRO A 531 26.49 -6.71 -11.74
C PRO A 531 27.54 -6.69 -10.60
N ALA A 532 28.07 -7.84 -10.19
CA ALA A 532 28.97 -8.00 -9.04
C ALA A 532 30.25 -7.14 -9.07
N ASP A 533 30.72 -6.75 -10.26
CA ASP A 533 31.96 -6.00 -10.48
C ASP A 533 31.76 -4.48 -10.53
N LYS A 534 30.50 -4.00 -10.45
CA LYS A 534 30.15 -2.60 -10.64
C LYS A 534 29.24 -2.08 -9.55
N THR A 535 29.72 -1.03 -8.87
CA THR A 535 28.89 -0.21 -7.97
C THR A 535 28.10 0.84 -8.75
N GLY A 536 26.95 1.24 -8.23
CA GLY A 536 26.11 2.29 -8.79
C GLY A 536 24.92 2.63 -7.90
N PHE A 537 23.95 3.31 -8.49
CA PHE A 537 22.65 3.59 -7.88
C PHE A 537 21.57 3.07 -8.82
N PHE A 538 20.96 1.96 -8.45
CA PHE A 538 19.93 1.30 -9.24
C PHE A 538 18.65 1.22 -8.43
N THR A 539 17.51 1.53 -9.02
CA THR A 539 16.22 1.45 -8.34
C THR A 539 15.30 0.46 -9.02
N GLU A 540 14.65 -0.40 -8.24
CA GLU A 540 13.64 -1.32 -8.75
C GLU A 540 12.68 -1.75 -7.62
N GLY A 541 11.40 -1.82 -7.96
CA GLY A 541 10.35 -2.37 -7.10
C GLY A 541 9.36 -3.22 -7.86
N LEU A 542 8.35 -3.68 -7.13
CA LEU A 542 7.22 -4.41 -7.70
C LEU A 542 6.34 -3.51 -8.60
N LEU A 543 6.29 -2.21 -8.29
CA LEU A 543 5.70 -1.19 -9.15
C LEU A 543 6.79 -0.44 -9.94
N GLN A 544 6.38 0.19 -11.04
CA GLN A 544 7.18 1.12 -11.82
C GLN A 544 7.12 2.53 -11.20
N ASP A 545 8.04 3.42 -11.57
CA ASP A 545 8.19 4.79 -11.03
C ASP A 545 6.90 5.62 -11.06
N ASN A 546 5.97 5.34 -11.97
CA ASN A 546 4.70 6.04 -12.05
C ASN A 546 3.68 5.62 -10.97
N TRP A 547 3.95 4.56 -10.20
CA TRP A 547 3.06 3.95 -9.19
C TRP A 547 1.72 3.42 -9.73
N ARG A 548 1.58 3.32 -11.05
CA ARG A 548 0.37 2.85 -11.75
C ARG A 548 0.60 1.60 -12.56
N ASP A 549 1.85 1.34 -12.94
CA ASP A 549 2.21 0.12 -13.63
C ASP A 549 2.95 -0.86 -12.73
N ALA A 550 2.59 -2.13 -12.85
CA ALA A 550 3.37 -3.19 -12.22
C ALA A 550 4.63 -3.51 -13.05
N ASN A 551 5.71 -3.84 -12.36
CA ASN A 551 6.83 -4.55 -12.96
C ASN A 551 6.42 -6.00 -13.21
N THR A 552 5.80 -6.25 -14.37
CA THR A 552 5.14 -7.53 -14.69
C THR A 552 6.07 -8.74 -14.64
N VAL A 553 7.35 -8.55 -14.97
CA VAL A 553 8.38 -9.61 -14.91
C VAL A 553 8.69 -9.97 -13.45
N PHE A 554 8.88 -8.96 -12.58
CA PHE A 554 9.12 -9.18 -11.16
C PHE A 554 7.85 -9.70 -10.44
N LEU A 555 6.68 -9.16 -10.78
CA LEU A 555 5.40 -9.63 -10.26
C LEU A 555 5.12 -11.10 -10.60
N LYS A 556 5.41 -11.51 -11.84
CA LYS A 556 5.31 -12.91 -12.25
C LYS A 556 6.25 -13.81 -11.43
N ALA A 557 7.43 -13.34 -11.05
CA ALA A 557 8.32 -14.07 -10.15
C ALA A 557 7.67 -14.35 -8.80
N MET A 558 7.06 -13.31 -8.21
CA MET A 558 6.40 -13.40 -6.91
C MET A 558 5.21 -14.36 -6.91
N SER A 559 4.62 -14.69 -8.07
CA SER A 559 3.60 -15.74 -8.18
C SER A 559 4.11 -17.14 -7.76
N ALA A 560 5.43 -17.38 -7.72
CA ALA A 560 5.97 -18.62 -7.20
C ALA A 560 5.60 -18.85 -5.72
N MET A 561 5.39 -17.79 -4.94
CA MET A 561 4.90 -17.87 -3.55
C MET A 561 3.43 -18.33 -3.47
N ASP A 562 2.68 -18.37 -4.57
CA ASP A 562 1.30 -18.88 -4.57
C ASP A 562 1.22 -20.38 -4.25
N LYS A 563 2.37 -21.07 -4.29
CA LYS A 563 2.55 -22.47 -3.90
C LYS A 563 2.65 -22.68 -2.38
N LEU A 564 2.68 -21.62 -1.58
CA LEU A 564 2.63 -21.72 -0.12
C LEU A 564 1.31 -22.41 0.30
N PRO A 565 1.36 -23.57 0.98
CA PRO A 565 0.18 -24.41 1.21
C PRO A 565 -0.92 -23.72 2.00
N GLU A 566 -0.57 -22.80 2.89
CA GLU A 566 -1.52 -22.07 3.74
C GLU A 566 -1.73 -20.61 3.29
N LEU A 567 -1.39 -20.27 2.04
CA LEU A 567 -1.65 -18.94 1.50
C LEU A 567 -3.15 -18.70 1.30
N LYS A 568 -3.68 -17.74 2.05
CA LYS A 568 -5.08 -17.33 2.00
C LYS A 568 -5.24 -15.87 2.43
N PRO A 569 -6.35 -15.19 2.06
CA PRO A 569 -6.71 -13.91 2.66
C PRO A 569 -6.73 -14.01 4.18
N MET A 570 -6.41 -12.91 4.89
CA MET A 570 -6.31 -12.94 6.35
C MET A 570 -7.66 -13.37 6.97
N PRO A 571 -7.69 -14.38 7.87
CA PRO A 571 -8.94 -14.87 8.46
C PRO A 571 -9.68 -13.79 9.23
N CYS A 572 -10.89 -13.45 8.77
CA CYS A 572 -11.83 -12.60 9.47
C CYS A 572 -12.84 -13.49 10.20
N PHE A 573 -12.83 -13.46 11.53
CA PHE A 573 -13.82 -14.16 12.34
C PHE A 573 -14.95 -13.20 12.69
N PRO A 574 -16.21 -13.49 12.34
CA PRO A 574 -17.33 -12.61 12.66
C PRO A 574 -17.42 -12.34 14.17
N MET A 575 -17.64 -11.08 14.54
CA MET A 575 -18.00 -10.72 15.90
C MET A 575 -19.29 -11.46 16.29
N THR A 576 -19.27 -12.14 17.44
CA THR A 576 -20.50 -12.62 18.06
C THR A 576 -21.27 -11.40 18.57
N VAL A 577 -22.51 -11.26 18.09
CA VAL A 577 -23.45 -10.19 18.50
C VAL A 577 -23.91 -10.41 19.93
#